data_AF-A0A0A8YZS0-F1
#
_entry.id   AF-A0A0A8YZS0-F1
#
_cell.length_a   1.000
_cell.length_b   1.000
_cell.length_c   1.000
_cell.angle_alpha   90.00
_cell.angle_beta   90.00
_cell.angle_gamma   90.00
#
_symmetry.space_group_name_H-M   'P 1'
#
loop_
_entity.id
_entity.type
_entity.pdbx_description
1 polymer ?
#
loop_
_entity_poly.entity_id
_entity_poly.type
_entity_poly.pdbx_seq_one_letter_code
_entity_poly.pdbx_strand_id
1 'polypeptide(L)' 'MLVGASALCWALWTSRNNVIFDKAPQHTPMQILFKGTYWFCFWSLLKKKERRLLINVVCQCLETSVMEIFAKHG' A
#
# COMPACT_ATOMS: atom_id res chain seq x y z
N MET A 1 -10.15 9.39 1.50
CA MET A 1 -9.86 8.85 2.85
C MET A 1 -10.26 7.39 2.99
N LEU A 2 -11.53 6.99 2.80
CA LEU A 2 -11.95 5.59 3.02
C LEU A 2 -11.09 4.54 2.28
N VAL A 3 -10.79 4.76 0.99
CA VAL A 3 -10.02 3.81 0.17
C VAL A 3 -8.59 3.60 0.69
N GLY A 4 -7.96 4.65 1.22
CA GLY A 4 -6.60 4.57 1.78
C GLY A 4 -6.59 3.79 3.09
N ALA A 5 -7.55 4.08 3.99
CA ALA A 5 -7.71 3.32 5.23
C ALA A 5 -8.02 1.84 4.93
N SER A 6 -8.92 1.56 3.99
CA SER A 6 -9.22 0.19 3.56
C SER A 6 -7.99 -0.53 2.99
N ALA A 7 -7.15 0.15 2.21
CA ALA A 7 -5.95 -0.44 1.62
C ALA A 7 -4.90 -0.82 2.70
N LEU A 8 -4.74 0.01 3.73
CA LEU A 8 -3.87 -0.31 4.87
C LEU A 8 -4.42 -1.47 5.69
N CYS A 9 -5.72 -1.47 5.99
CA CYS A 9 -6.38 -2.59 6.67
C CYS A 9 -6.23 -3.90 5.87
N TRP A 10 -6.35 -3.83 4.54
CA TRP A 10 -6.16 -4.96 3.65
C TRP A 10 -4.71 -5.47 3.63
N ALA A 11 -3.73 -4.55 3.60
CA ALA A 11 -2.33 -4.92 3.70
C ALA A 11 -1.99 -5.59 5.04
N LEU A 12 -2.52 -5.09 6.15
CA LEU A 12 -2.36 -5.71 7.47
C LEU A 12 -2.99 -7.11 7.52
N TRP A 13 -4.24 -7.23 7.08
CA TRP A 13 -4.97 -8.49 7.03
C TRP A 13 -4.24 -9.54 6.19
N THR A 14 -3.88 -9.20 4.96
CA THR A 14 -3.16 -10.12 4.06
C THR A 14 -1.77 -10.48 4.58
N SER A 15 -1.06 -9.53 5.20
CA SER A 15 0.27 -9.82 5.77
C SER A 15 0.18 -10.79 6.96
N ARG A 16 -0.83 -10.65 7.83
CA ARG A 16 -1.09 -11.61 8.90
C ARG A 16 -1.49 -12.98 8.36
N ASN A 17 -2.34 -13.01 7.34
CA ASN A 17 -2.78 -14.27 6.74
C ASN A 17 -1.62 -15.02 6.09
N ASN A 18 -0.73 -14.35 5.36
CA ASN A 18 0.41 -15.03 4.74
C ASN A 18 1.35 -15.66 5.78
N VAL A 19 1.53 -15.04 6.94
CA VAL A 19 2.33 -15.63 8.04
C VAL A 19 1.66 -16.89 8.59
N ILE A 20 0.33 -16.88 8.74
CA ILE A 20 -0.43 -17.98 9.35
C ILE A 20 -0.62 -19.14 8.36
N PHE A 21 -1.05 -18.85 7.14
CA PHE A 21 -1.46 -19.84 6.15
C PHE A 21 -0.31 -20.28 5.24
N ASP A 22 0.55 -19.35 4.82
CA ASP A 22 1.65 -19.63 3.88
C ASP A 22 2.99 -19.83 4.59
N LYS A 23 3.03 -19.76 5.92
CA LYS A 23 4.26 -19.78 6.74
C LYS A 23 5.30 -18.75 6.27
N ALA A 24 4.84 -17.64 5.68
CA ALA A 24 5.72 -16.58 5.23
C ALA A 24 6.44 -15.92 6.43
N PRO A 25 7.66 -15.40 6.23
CA PRO A 25 8.32 -14.58 7.24
C PRO A 25 7.45 -13.39 7.66
N GLN A 26 7.63 -12.95 8.90
CA GLN A 26 6.94 -11.76 9.39
C GLN A 26 7.37 -10.53 8.57
N HIS A 27 6.38 -9.81 8.05
CA HIS A 27 6.64 -8.57 7.33
C HIS A 27 6.99 -7.43 8.28
N THR A 28 7.99 -6.64 7.92
CA THR A 28 8.31 -5.42 8.67
C THR A 28 7.20 -4.38 8.51
N PRO A 29 7.04 -3.43 9.44
CA PRO A 29 6.07 -2.34 9.30
C PRO A 29 6.20 -1.59 7.97
N MET A 30 7.44 -1.46 7.48
CA MET A 30 7.74 -0.82 6.21
C MET A 30 7.25 -1.62 5.00
N GLN A 31 7.45 -2.94 5.00
CA GLN A 31 6.91 -3.82 3.95
C GLN A 31 5.37 -3.80 3.92
N ILE A 32 4.73 -3.74 5.10
CA ILE A 32 3.27 -3.62 5.21
C ILE A 32 2.81 -2.27 4.64
N LEU A 33 3.51 -1.17 4.93
CA LEU A 33 3.21 0.16 4.42
C LEU A 33 3.35 0.24 2.90
N PHE A 34 4.40 -0.37 2.34
CA PHE A 34 4.60 -0.46 0.90
C PHE A 34 3.47 -1.24 0.23
N LYS A 35 3.09 -2.39 0.79
CA LYS A 35 1.97 -3.21 0.31
C LYS A 35 0.64 -2.45 0.38
N GLY A 36 0.41 -1.67 1.44
CA GLY A 36 -0.77 -0.81 1.57
C GLY A 36 -0.82 0.31 0.53
N THR A 37 0.32 0.92 0.25
CA THR A 37 0.46 1.94 -0.81
C THR A 37 0.17 1.34 -2.19
N TYR A 38 0.74 0.16 -2.48
CA TYR A 38 0.44 -0.60 -3.69
C TYR A 38 -1.05 -0.86 -3.85
N TRP A 39 -1.74 -1.37 -2.82
CA TRP A 39 -3.18 -1.64 -2.89
C TRP A 39 -4.00 -0.37 -3.06
N PHE A 40 -3.61 0.72 -2.40
CA PHE A 40 -4.25 2.01 -2.58
C PHE A 40 -4.18 2.48 -4.03
N CYS A 41 -3.02 2.31 -4.68
CA CYS A 41 -2.82 2.68 -6.07
C CYS A 41 -3.49 1.73 -7.05
N PHE A 42 -3.47 0.43 -6.77
CA PHE A 42 -4.20 -0.54 -7.57
C PHE A 42 -5.71 -0.29 -7.52
N TRP A 43 -6.27 0.02 -6.36
CA TRP A 43 -7.70 0.32 -6.22
C TRP A 43 -8.10 1.72 -6.69
N SER A 44 -7.15 2.64 -6.85
CA SER A 44 -7.43 3.93 -7.51
C SER A 44 -7.89 3.72 -8.95
N LEU A 45 -7.38 2.67 -9.61
CA LEU A 45 -7.75 2.30 -10.97
C LEU A 45 -9.25 1.97 -11.08
N LEU A 46 -9.90 1.57 -9.98
CA LEU A 46 -11.33 1.25 -9.97
C LEU A 46 -12.24 2.49 -9.82
N LYS A 47 -11.67 3.70 -9.68
CA LYS A 47 -12.45 4.94 -9.54
C LYS A 47 -12.75 5.60 -10.90
N LYS A 48 -13.86 6.34 -10.96
CA LYS A 48 -14.26 7.16 -12.11
C LYS A 48 -13.10 8.07 -12.55
N LYS A 49 -12.95 8.25 -13.87
CA LYS A 49 -11.80 8.89 -14.54
C LYS A 49 -11.43 10.26 -13.95
N GLU A 50 -12.42 11.08 -13.57
CA GLU A 50 -12.20 12.42 -12.99
C GLU A 50 -11.45 12.40 -11.65
N ARG A 51 -11.72 11.41 -10.77
CA ARG A 51 -11.00 11.27 -9.49
C ARG A 51 -9.69 10.50 -9.62
N ARG A 52 -9.41 9.93 -10.79
CA ARG A 52 -8.26 9.07 -11.06
C ARG A 52 -6.97 9.89 -11.15
N LEU A 53 -7.02 11.08 -11.74
CA LEU A 53 -5.86 11.98 -11.86
C LEU A 53 -5.28 12.37 -10.49
N LEU A 54 -6.13 12.89 -9.60
CA LEU A 54 -5.69 13.34 -8.28
C LEU A 54 -5.18 12.16 -7.43
N ILE A 55 -5.84 11.00 -7.50
CA ILE A 55 -5.39 9.82 -6.75
C ILE A 55 -4.08 9.27 -7.34
N ASN A 56 -3.88 9.32 -8.65
CA ASN A 56 -2.62 8.90 -9.29
C ASN A 56 -1.44 9.76 -8.87
N VAL A 57 -1.61 11.09 -8.81
CA VAL A 57 -0.56 12.00 -8.31
C VAL A 57 -0.21 11.67 -6.87
N VAL A 58 -1.22 11.52 -6.00
CA VAL A 58 -1.02 11.15 -4.59
C VAL A 58 -0.33 9.80 -4.48
N CYS A 59 -0.68 8.84 -5.33
CA CYS A 59 -0.05 7.53 -5.41
C CYS A 59 1.42 7.59 -5.78
N GLN A 60 1.76 8.34 -6.84
CA GLN A 60 3.14 8.55 -7.24
C GLN A 60 3.95 9.19 -6.11
N CYS A 61 3.44 10.24 -5.48
CA CYS A 61 4.12 10.88 -4.36
C CYS A 61 4.33 9.92 -3.18
N LEU A 62 3.32 9.11 -2.83
CA LEU A 62 3.42 8.12 -1.76
C LEU A 62 4.44 7.03 -2.10
N GLU A 63 4.42 6.49 -3.31
CA GLU A 63 5.33 5.45 -3.76
C GLU A 63 6.78 5.96 -3.77
N THR A 64 7.03 7.15 -4.31
CA THR A 64 8.35 7.81 -4.24
C THR A 64 8.79 8.03 -2.80
N SER A 65 7.93 8.57 -1.94
CA SER A 65 8.27 8.82 -0.52
C SER A 65 8.63 7.53 0.21
N VAL A 66 7.86 6.46 0.02
CA VAL A 66 8.16 5.18 0.68
C VAL A 66 9.45 4.57 0.15
N MET A 67 9.69 4.62 -1.17
CA MET A 67 10.96 4.16 -1.76
C MET A 67 12.16 4.95 -1.25
N GLU A 68 12.05 6.27 -1.11
CA GLU A 68 13.12 7.10 -0.55
C GLU A 68 13.40 6.77 0.93
N ILE A 69 12.36 6.59 1.74
CA ILE A 69 12.55 6.17 3.14
C ILE A 69 13.19 4.79 3.18
N PHE A 70 12.80 3.87 2.29
CA PHE A 70 13.37 2.53 2.20
C PHE A 70 14.84 2.56 1.79
N ALA A 71 15.19 3.32 0.76
CA ALA A 71 16.57 3.48 0.33
C ALA A 71 17.48 4.09 1.42
N LYS A 72 16.91 4.87 2.34
CA LYS A 72 17.65 5.51 3.45
C LYS A 72 17.71 4.66 4.73
N HIS A 73 16.75 3.77 4.98
CA HIS A 73 16.58 3.11 6.30
C HIS A 73 16.24 1.62 6.25
N GLY A 74 16.01 1.05 5.06
CA GLY A 74 15.72 -0.37 4.83
C GLY A 74 16.97 -1.18 4.53
#